data_AF-A0A7V0P7T0-F1
#
_entry.id   AF-A0A7V0P7T0-F1
#
_cell.length_a   1.000
_cell.length_b   1.000
_cell.length_c   1.000
_cell.angle_alpha   90.00
_cell.angle_beta   90.00
_cell.angle_gamma   90.00
#
_symmetry.space_group_name_H-M   'P 1'
#
loop_
_entity.id
_entity.type
_entity.pdbx_description
1 polymer ?
#
loop_
_entity_poly.entity_id
_entity_poly.type
_entity_poly.pdbx_seq_one_letter_code
_entity_poly.pdbx_strand_id
1 'polypeptide(L)'
;MFSKEWFLYVFGRWILLSGIAGALVQYLFSDIWGIATIPAFLLNQFCLACVFWYVDKYIFKSHLKNIADFFRFPRVKGEFDCEREFAKIQEEFNDFKNSFTPAPQNVNNWLNEFWDLMHACEMMERILREKGYPIDEERKRIINENFARGLYK
;
A
#
# COMPACT_ATOMS: atom_id res chain seq x y z
N MET A 1 16.80 -3.62 7.39
CA MET A 1 17.08 -5.03 7.77
C MET A 1 16.43 -5.26 9.12
N PHE A 2 15.35 -6.05 9.20
CA PHE A 2 14.75 -6.40 10.48
C PHE A 2 15.68 -7.40 11.20
N SER A 3 16.10 -7.08 12.43
CA SER A 3 17.01 -7.94 13.19
C SER A 3 16.31 -9.24 13.58
N LYS A 4 17.07 -10.33 13.73
CA LYS A 4 16.56 -11.62 14.22
C LYS A 4 15.85 -11.48 15.57
N GLU A 5 16.24 -10.49 16.37
CA GLU A 5 15.64 -10.17 17.66
C GLU A 5 14.23 -9.59 17.53
N TRP A 6 13.94 -8.79 16.49
CA TRP A 6 12.58 -8.29 16.22
C TRP A 6 11.64 -9.43 15.83
N PHE A 7 12.10 -10.35 14.97
CA PHE A 7 11.31 -11.53 14.61
C PHE A 7 11.05 -12.41 15.85
N LEU A 8 12.07 -12.70 16.67
CA LEU A 8 11.90 -13.49 17.89
C LEU A 8 11.01 -12.80 18.94
N TYR A 9 11.10 -11.47 19.06
CA TYR A 9 10.33 -10.70 20.03
C TYR A 9 8.86 -10.59 19.63
N VAL A 10 8.58 -10.35 18.35
CA VAL A 10 7.21 -10.34 17.81
C VAL A 10 6.67 -11.76 17.82
N PHE A 11 7.24 -12.70 17.06
CA PHE A 11 6.71 -14.07 16.99
C PHE A 11 6.70 -14.79 18.34
N GLY A 12 7.75 -14.68 19.15
CA GLY A 12 7.84 -15.37 20.45
C GLY A 12 6.80 -14.89 21.45
N ARG A 13 6.52 -13.58 21.51
CA ARG A 13 5.50 -13.02 22.41
C ARG A 13 4.08 -13.30 21.90
N TRP A 14 3.89 -13.30 20.58
CA TRP A 14 2.61 -13.62 19.94
C TRP A 14 2.25 -15.10 20.03
N ILE A 15 3.21 -16.03 19.94
CA ILE A 15 2.95 -17.47 20.10
C ILE A 15 2.53 -17.77 21.55
N LEU A 16 3.19 -17.16 22.53
CA LEU A 16 2.90 -17.40 23.95
C LEU A 16 1.57 -16.77 24.40
N LEU A 17 1.30 -15.53 23.98
CA LEU A 17 0.02 -14.86 24.25
C LEU A 17 -1.15 -15.48 23.46
N SER A 18 -0.94 -15.90 22.21
CA SER A 18 -2.00 -16.54 21.42
C SER A 18 -2.29 -17.97 21.83
N GLY A 19 -1.30 -18.70 22.35
CA GLY A 19 -1.51 -20.02 22.94
C GLY A 19 -2.42 -19.95 24.17
N ILE A 20 -2.15 -19.00 25.09
CA ILE A 20 -2.95 -18.83 26.31
C ILE A 20 -4.34 -18.24 25.98
N ALA A 21 -4.41 -17.23 25.13
CA ALA A 21 -5.67 -16.64 24.71
C ALA A 21 -6.52 -17.63 23.91
N GLY A 22 -5.89 -18.41 23.03
CA GLY A 22 -6.55 -19.48 22.28
C GLY A 22 -7.10 -20.56 23.20
N ALA A 23 -6.33 -21.00 24.21
CA ALA A 23 -6.83 -21.98 25.19
C ALA A 23 -8.03 -21.45 25.99
N LEU A 24 -8.01 -20.18 26.39
CA LEU A 24 -9.12 -19.54 27.12
C LEU A 24 -10.39 -19.38 26.27
N VAL A 25 -10.24 -18.98 25.00
CA VAL A 25 -11.35 -18.84 24.06
C VAL A 25 -11.93 -20.21 23.70
N GLN A 26 -11.07 -21.23 23.54
CA GLN A 26 -11.49 -22.61 23.35
C GLN A 26 -12.31 -23.13 24.54
N TYR A 27 -11.86 -22.85 25.77
CA TYR A 27 -12.55 -23.21 27.00
C TYR A 27 -13.91 -22.53 27.09
N LEU A 28 -13.99 -21.23 26.79
CA LEU A 28 -15.26 -20.49 26.73
C LEU A 28 -16.24 -21.09 25.71
N PHE A 29 -15.78 -21.39 24.50
CA PHE A 29 -16.66 -21.94 23.46
C PHE A 29 -17.09 -23.37 23.74
N SER A 30 -16.18 -24.22 24.23
CA SER A 30 -16.45 -25.64 24.48
C SER A 30 -17.24 -25.86 25.77
N ASP A 31 -16.79 -25.30 26.91
CA ASP A 31 -17.35 -25.61 28.22
C ASP A 31 -18.50 -24.68 28.63
N ILE A 32 -18.44 -23.39 28.27
CA ILE A 32 -19.47 -22.42 28.71
C ILE A 32 -20.61 -22.32 27.70
N TRP A 33 -20.32 -22.39 26.39
CA TRP A 33 -21.34 -22.34 25.33
C TRP A 33 -21.75 -23.71 24.79
N GLY A 34 -21.11 -24.79 25.24
CA GLY A 34 -21.47 -26.16 24.86
C GLY A 34 -21.26 -26.49 23.38
N ILE A 35 -20.39 -25.73 22.69
CA ILE A 35 -20.10 -25.96 21.28
C ILE A 35 -19.20 -27.20 21.17
N ALA A 36 -19.55 -28.10 20.25
CA ALA A 36 -18.72 -29.27 19.97
C ALA A 36 -17.26 -28.87 19.66
N THR A 37 -16.32 -29.68 20.12
CA THR A 37 -14.90 -29.32 20.21
C THR A 37 -14.26 -28.91 18.88
N ILE A 38 -14.68 -29.52 17.76
CA ILE A 38 -14.16 -29.22 16.42
C ILE A 38 -14.65 -27.84 15.92
N PRO A 39 -15.97 -27.53 15.92
CA PRO A 39 -16.45 -26.17 15.62
C PRO A 39 -15.87 -25.09 16.54
N ALA A 40 -15.75 -25.36 17.84
CA ALA A 40 -15.14 -24.45 18.80
C ALA A 40 -13.68 -24.15 18.45
N PHE A 41 -12.94 -25.17 18.00
CA PHE A 41 -11.56 -25.03 17.52
C PHE A 41 -11.47 -24.15 16.26
N LEU A 42 -12.31 -24.40 15.26
CA LEU A 42 -12.31 -23.61 14.04
C LEU A 42 -12.69 -22.14 14.30
N LEU A 43 -13.68 -21.90 15.17
CA LEU A 43 -14.10 -20.56 15.55
C LEU A 43 -12.99 -19.81 16.31
N ASN A 44 -12.30 -20.51 17.21
CA ASN A 44 -11.15 -19.96 17.92
C ASN A 44 -10.00 -19.60 16.97
N GLN A 45 -9.66 -20.48 16.01
CA GLN A 45 -8.66 -20.18 14.98
C GLN A 45 -9.07 -18.98 14.11
N PHE A 46 -10.36 -18.87 13.77
CA PHE A 46 -10.88 -17.74 13.02
C PHE A 46 -10.80 -16.42 13.81
N CYS A 47 -11.22 -16.42 15.08
CA CYS A 47 -11.12 -15.25 15.95
C CYS A 47 -9.66 -14.81 16.15
N LEU A 48 -8.75 -15.75 16.40
CA LEU A 48 -7.32 -15.48 16.48
C LEU A 48 -6.81 -14.87 15.17
N ALA A 49 -7.15 -15.45 14.02
CA ALA A 49 -6.75 -14.91 12.72
C ALA A 49 -7.26 -13.48 12.47
N CYS A 50 -8.50 -13.17 12.85
CA CYS A 50 -9.06 -11.82 12.74
C CYS A 50 -8.35 -10.81 13.66
N VAL A 51 -8.06 -11.21 14.91
CA VAL A 51 -7.33 -10.38 15.86
C VAL A 51 -5.90 -10.15 15.39
N PHE A 52 -5.22 -11.20 14.91
CA PHE A 52 -3.90 -11.09 14.30
C PHE A 52 -3.90 -10.13 13.12
N TRP A 53 -4.85 -10.29 12.19
CA TRP A 53 -4.99 -9.39 11.05
C TRP A 53 -5.17 -7.93 11.48
N TYR A 54 -6.01 -7.69 12.49
CA TYR A 54 -6.28 -6.35 12.99
C TYR A 54 -5.05 -5.74 13.67
N VAL A 55 -4.43 -6.48 14.58
CA VAL A 55 -3.26 -6.00 15.33
C VAL A 55 -2.05 -5.84 14.43
N ASP A 56 -1.81 -6.79 13.53
CA ASP A 56 -0.82 -6.64 12.47
C ASP A 56 -1.14 -5.36 11.70
N LYS A 57 -2.32 -5.19 11.12
CA LYS A 57 -2.67 -3.98 10.37
C LYS A 57 -2.39 -2.68 11.14
N TYR A 58 -2.62 -2.64 12.46
CA TYR A 58 -2.32 -1.47 13.30
C TYR A 58 -0.83 -1.28 13.59
N ILE A 59 -0.11 -2.34 13.93
CA ILE A 59 1.33 -2.30 14.19
C ILE A 59 2.07 -1.94 12.90
N PHE A 60 1.71 -2.61 11.79
CA PHE A 60 2.17 -2.32 10.44
C PHE A 60 1.88 -0.86 10.05
N LYS A 61 0.69 -0.33 10.31
CA LYS A 61 0.37 1.09 10.04
C LYS A 61 1.17 2.08 10.91
N SER A 62 1.51 1.73 12.15
CA SER A 62 2.25 2.62 13.07
C SER A 62 3.77 2.57 12.90
N HIS A 63 4.35 1.42 12.56
CA HIS A 63 5.79 1.21 12.44
C HIS A 63 6.30 1.26 11.00
N LEU A 64 5.44 0.98 10.02
CA LEU A 64 5.81 1.01 8.61
C LEU A 64 4.94 2.03 7.87
N LYS A 65 5.29 3.32 8.05
CA LYS A 65 4.81 4.40 7.15
C LYS A 65 5.14 4.12 5.66
N ASN A 66 6.05 3.18 5.37
CA ASN A 66 6.49 2.76 4.04
C ASN A 66 5.93 1.40 3.59
N ILE A 67 4.74 0.98 4.04
CA ILE A 67 4.11 -0.26 3.52
C ILE A 67 3.79 -0.18 2.02
N ALA A 68 3.65 1.02 1.46
CA ALA A 68 3.59 1.21 0.02
C ALA A 68 4.85 0.65 -0.70
N ASP A 69 6.02 0.66 -0.05
CA ASP A 69 7.23 0.03 -0.57
C ASP A 69 7.28 -1.50 -0.35
N PHE A 70 6.54 -2.02 0.63
CA PHE A 70 6.51 -3.45 0.94
C PHE A 70 5.47 -4.21 0.11
N PHE A 71 4.32 -3.58 -0.19
CA PHE A 71 3.41 -3.98 -1.27
C PHE A 71 3.89 -3.46 -2.64
N ARG A 72 5.21 -3.39 -2.87
CA ARG A 72 5.72 -3.27 -4.24
C ARG A 72 5.16 -4.44 -5.02
N PHE A 73 4.11 -4.14 -5.79
CA PHE A 73 3.57 -4.91 -6.90
C PHE A 73 4.70 -5.65 -7.62
N PRO A 74 4.43 -6.88 -8.13
CA PRO A 74 5.46 -7.69 -8.77
C PRO A 74 6.28 -6.78 -9.65
N ARG A 75 7.57 -6.61 -9.30
CA ARG A 75 8.51 -5.83 -10.11
C ARG A 75 8.37 -6.44 -11.49
N VAL A 76 7.68 -5.73 -12.38
CA VAL A 76 7.54 -6.19 -13.76
C VAL A 76 8.98 -6.26 -14.22
N LYS A 77 9.48 -7.49 -14.42
CA LYS A 77 10.85 -7.75 -14.89
C LYS A 77 10.89 -7.31 -16.34
N GLY A 78 10.98 -6.01 -16.55
CA GLY A 78 11.29 -5.36 -17.81
C GLY A 78 12.28 -4.27 -17.49
N GLU A 79 13.25 -4.05 -18.36
CA GLU A 79 14.03 -2.81 -18.34
C GLU A 79 13.06 -1.68 -18.72
N PHE A 80 12.49 -1.04 -17.70
CA PHE A 80 11.75 0.20 -17.88
C PHE A 80 12.79 1.32 -17.90
N ASP A 81 12.99 1.88 -19.10
CA ASP A 81 13.86 3.03 -19.29
C ASP A 81 13.05 4.33 -19.39
N CYS A 82 13.72 5.45 -19.10
CA CYS A 82 13.14 6.78 -19.16
C CYS A 82 12.62 7.10 -20.57
N GLU A 83 13.28 6.69 -21.65
CA GLU A 83 12.77 6.95 -23.00
C GLU A 83 11.42 6.26 -23.25
N ARG A 84 11.30 5.01 -22.82
CA ARG A 84 10.06 4.24 -22.97
C ARG A 84 8.92 4.83 -22.16
N GLU A 85 9.16 5.18 -20.89
CA GLU A 85 8.13 5.80 -20.06
C GLU A 85 7.76 7.20 -20.55
N PHE A 86 8.70 7.95 -21.10
CA PHE A 86 8.39 9.25 -21.72
C PHE A 86 7.46 9.09 -22.93
N ALA A 87 7.73 8.12 -23.80
CA ALA A 87 6.84 7.80 -24.92
C ALA A 87 5.45 7.38 -24.43
N LYS A 88 5.37 6.62 -23.33
CA LYS A 88 4.10 6.21 -22.73
C LYS A 88 3.33 7.40 -22.15
N ILE A 89 3.99 8.30 -21.42
CA ILE A 89 3.38 9.55 -20.94
C ILE A 89 2.82 10.37 -22.12
N GLN A 90 3.54 10.43 -23.24
CA GLN A 90 3.07 11.15 -24.43
C GLN A 90 1.82 10.52 -25.04
N GLU A 91 1.75 9.18 -25.10
CA GLU A 91 0.56 8.43 -25.54
C GLU A 91 -0.65 8.74 -24.64
N GLU A 92 -0.51 8.52 -23.32
CA GLU A 92 -1.60 8.75 -22.35
C GLU A 92 -2.06 10.20 -22.31
N PHE A 93 -1.14 11.16 -22.49
CA PHE A 93 -1.49 12.57 -22.57
C PHE A 93 -2.35 12.88 -23.79
N ASN A 94 -2.06 12.27 -24.95
CA ASN A 94 -2.87 12.46 -26.15
C ASN A 94 -4.26 11.86 -25.97
N ASP A 95 -4.37 10.68 -25.36
CA ASP A 95 -5.65 10.03 -25.09
C ASP A 95 -6.50 10.84 -24.11
N PHE A 96 -5.89 11.29 -23.00
CA PHE A 96 -6.56 12.21 -22.07
C PHE A 96 -7.01 13.51 -22.77
N LYS A 97 -6.16 14.13 -23.57
CA LYS A 97 -6.51 15.34 -24.33
C LYS A 97 -7.68 15.11 -25.27
N ASN A 98 -7.69 13.99 -25.98
CA ASN A 98 -8.74 13.64 -26.94
C ASN A 98 -10.08 13.37 -26.25
N SER A 99 -10.07 12.78 -25.06
CA SER A 99 -11.26 12.53 -24.25
C SER A 99 -11.76 13.78 -23.52
N PHE A 100 -10.84 14.65 -23.05
CA PHE A 100 -11.16 15.85 -22.29
C PHE A 100 -11.68 17.00 -23.15
N THR A 101 -11.04 17.27 -24.30
CA THR A 101 -11.34 18.44 -25.15
C THR A 101 -12.80 18.54 -25.61
N PRO A 102 -13.47 17.44 -26.05
CA PRO A 102 -14.84 17.49 -26.54
C PRO A 102 -15.89 17.74 -25.45
N ALA A 103 -15.66 17.25 -24.22
CA ALA A 103 -16.63 17.35 -23.13
C ALA A 103 -15.96 17.49 -21.75
N PRO A 104 -15.32 18.64 -21.43
CA PRO A 104 -14.58 18.83 -20.19
C PRO A 104 -15.43 18.64 -18.93
N GLN A 105 -16.72 18.98 -19.02
CA GLN A 105 -17.68 18.89 -17.92
C GLN A 105 -18.09 17.44 -17.60
N ASN A 106 -17.91 16.51 -18.54
CA ASN A 106 -18.32 15.12 -18.35
C ASN A 106 -17.13 14.28 -17.86
N VAL A 107 -16.97 14.24 -16.53
CA VAL A 107 -15.87 13.53 -15.86
C VAL A 107 -15.78 12.05 -16.28
N ASN A 108 -16.91 11.38 -16.48
CA ASN A 108 -16.92 9.95 -16.85
C ASN A 108 -16.26 9.66 -18.20
N ASN A 109 -16.12 10.68 -19.08
CA ASN A 109 -15.53 10.52 -20.40
C ASN A 109 -14.00 10.57 -20.39
N TRP A 110 -13.37 11.18 -19.39
CA TRP A 110 -11.91 11.40 -19.37
C TRP A 110 -11.23 10.94 -18.08
N LEU A 111 -12.00 10.53 -17.06
CA LEU A 111 -11.48 10.16 -15.75
C LEU A 111 -10.51 8.97 -15.84
N ASN A 112 -10.81 7.98 -16.68
CA ASN A 112 -9.96 6.81 -16.81
C ASN A 112 -8.62 7.19 -17.44
N GLU A 113 -8.66 7.94 -18.53
CA GLU A 113 -7.51 8.43 -19.28
C GLU A 113 -6.65 9.38 -18.44
N PHE A 114 -7.29 10.17 -17.56
CA PHE A 114 -6.57 10.98 -16.58
C PHE A 114 -5.80 10.11 -15.58
N TRP A 115 -6.40 9.03 -15.08
CA TRP A 115 -5.73 8.10 -14.17
C TRP A 115 -4.60 7.32 -14.86
N ASP A 116 -4.77 6.95 -16.13
CA ASP A 116 -3.73 6.29 -16.91
C ASP A 116 -2.52 7.22 -17.13
N LEU A 117 -2.76 8.50 -17.43
CA LEU A 117 -1.71 9.53 -17.48
C LEU A 117 -0.98 9.70 -16.13
N MET A 118 -1.74 9.75 -15.02
CA MET A 118 -1.16 9.85 -13.68
C MET A 118 -0.28 8.64 -13.37
N HIS A 119 -0.74 7.43 -13.70
CA HIS A 119 0.03 6.21 -13.51
C HIS A 119 1.32 6.21 -14.34
N ALA A 120 1.29 6.68 -15.60
CA ALA A 120 2.49 6.80 -16.42
C ALA A 120 3.51 7.79 -15.81
N CYS A 121 3.06 8.90 -15.24
CA CYS A 121 3.91 9.86 -14.53
C CYS A 121 4.53 9.24 -13.25
N GLU A 122 3.75 8.46 -12.49
CA GLU A 122 4.24 7.76 -11.30
C GLU A 122 5.32 6.72 -11.64
N MET A 123 5.17 6.02 -12.76
CA MET A 123 6.17 5.06 -13.24
C MET A 123 7.49 5.75 -13.59
N MET A 124 7.45 6.90 -14.26
CA MET A 124 8.65 7.72 -14.49
C MET A 124 9.29 8.18 -13.18
N GLU A 125 8.50 8.68 -12.23
CA GLU A 125 9.01 9.08 -10.91
C GLU A 125 9.73 7.91 -10.23
N ARG A 126 9.14 6.71 -10.30
CA ARG A 126 9.73 5.49 -9.73
C ARG A 126 11.07 5.15 -10.37
N ILE A 127 11.20 5.22 -11.69
CA ILE A 127 12.48 4.98 -12.38
C ILE A 127 13.53 5.97 -11.91
N LEU A 128 13.19 7.26 -11.79
CA LEU A 128 14.12 8.28 -11.32
C LEU A 128 14.56 8.01 -9.87
N ARG A 129 13.65 7.57 -9.00
CA ARG A 129 14.00 7.15 -7.63
C ARG A 129 14.90 5.92 -7.62
N GLU A 130 14.63 4.93 -8.46
CA GLU A 130 15.49 3.74 -8.60
C GLU A 130 16.89 4.09 -9.14
N LYS A 131 17.00 5.12 -9.99
CA LYS A 131 18.28 5.70 -10.45
C LYS A 131 18.96 6.60 -9.40
N GLY A 132 18.35 6.82 -8.23
CA GLY A 132 18.93 7.55 -7.10
C GLY A 132 18.72 9.07 -7.12
N TYR A 133 17.82 9.60 -7.95
CA TYR A 133 17.54 11.03 -7.98
C TYR A 133 16.71 11.49 -6.76
N PRO A 134 17.03 12.66 -6.15
CA PRO A 134 16.37 13.15 -4.94
C PRO A 134 15.02 13.83 -5.24
N ILE A 135 14.04 13.07 -5.72
CA ILE A 135 12.72 13.59 -6.15
C ILE A 135 12.00 14.35 -5.04
N ASP A 136 12.07 13.92 -3.79
CA ASP A 136 11.35 14.57 -2.69
C ASP A 136 11.89 15.96 -2.35
N GLU A 137 13.20 16.14 -2.47
CA GLU A 137 13.85 17.44 -2.26
C GLU A 137 13.51 18.40 -3.40
N GLU A 138 13.57 17.88 -4.64
CA GLU A 138 13.21 18.61 -5.85
C GLU A 138 11.74 19.06 -5.83
N ARG A 139 10.82 18.15 -5.46
CA ARG A 139 9.40 18.45 -5.32
C ARG A 139 9.15 19.57 -4.30
N LYS A 140 9.81 19.52 -3.13
CA LYS A 140 9.72 20.58 -2.11
C LYS A 140 10.25 21.91 -2.63
N ARG A 141 11.38 21.90 -3.35
CA ARG A 141 11.95 23.10 -3.95
C ARG A 141 10.97 23.75 -4.93
N ILE A 142 10.40 22.97 -5.85
CA ILE A 142 9.42 23.46 -6.83
C ILE A 142 8.18 24.04 -6.13
N ILE A 143 7.66 23.36 -5.11
CA ILE A 143 6.50 23.87 -4.35
C ILE A 143 6.83 25.23 -3.71
N ASN A 144 8.00 25.35 -3.07
CA ASN A 144 8.42 26.59 -2.42
C ASN A 144 8.64 27.73 -3.44
N GLU A 145 9.23 27.43 -4.59
CA GLU A 145 9.40 28.40 -5.68
C GLU A 145 8.05 28.88 -6.23
N ASN A 146 7.11 27.97 -6.46
CA ASN A 146 5.77 28.30 -6.94
C ASN A 146 4.97 29.10 -5.91
N PHE A 147 5.15 28.80 -4.61
CA PHE A 147 4.59 29.59 -3.52
C PHE A 147 5.16 31.01 -3.51
N ALA A 148 6.49 31.16 -3.63
CA ALA A 148 7.15 32.47 -3.72
C ALA A 148 6.70 33.28 -4.94
N ARG A 149 6.35 32.60 -6.05
CA ARG A 149 5.79 33.22 -7.26
C ARG A 149 4.29 33.53 -7.18
N GLY A 150 3.62 33.15 -6.08
CA GLY A 150 2.17 33.35 -5.92
C GLY A 150 1.31 32.52 -6.90
N LEU A 151 1.83 31.40 -7.40
CA LEU A 151 1.12 30.52 -8.35
C LEU A 151 0.11 29.61 -7.65
N TYR A 152 0.27 29.38 -6.35
CA TYR A 152 -0.73 28.74 -5.50
C TYR A 152 -1.50 29.84 -4.77
N LYS A 153 -2.80 29.97 -5.10
CA LYS A 153 -3.74 30.81 -4.36
C LYS A 153 -4.34 30.06 -3.18
#